data_AF-A0A1I1SXD0-F1
#
_entry.id   AF-A0A1I1SXD0-F1
#
_cell.length_a   1.000
_cell.length_b   1.000
_cell.length_c   1.000
_cell.angle_alpha   90.00
_cell.angle_beta   90.00
_cell.angle_gamma   90.00
#
_symmetry.space_group_name_H-M   'P 1'
#
loop_
_entity.id
_entity.type
_entity.pdbx_description
1 polymer ?
#
loop_
_entity_poly.entity_id
_entity_poly.type
_entity_poly.pdbx_seq_one_letter_code
_entity_poly.pdbx_strand_id
1 'polypeptide(L)'
;MKKQKYRNRITFWLRVSGWLCLLPASVWLWLYRMASWSSYSSFFLIELIVTVTFAVFILTTATSKGWLKRKNLVSLLTFAILFLSIIVFIPLVFSYNACSKFNKEQ
;
A
#
# COMPACT_ATOMS: atom_id res chain seq x y z
N MET A 1 10.12 -13.46 22.49
CA MET A 1 10.35 -12.04 22.11
C MET A 1 10.54 -11.78 20.60
N LYS A 2 11.21 -12.65 19.82
CA LYS A 2 11.48 -12.40 18.38
C LYS A 2 10.22 -12.19 17.51
N LYS A 3 9.16 -12.97 17.73
CA LYS A 3 7.88 -12.90 16.98
C LYS A 3 7.17 -11.54 17.08
N GLN A 4 7.21 -10.90 18.25
CA GLN A 4 6.67 -9.54 18.47
C GLN A 4 7.45 -8.48 17.68
N LYS A 5 8.79 -8.60 17.64
CA LYS A 5 9.68 -7.67 16.92
C LYS A 5 9.44 -7.71 15.41
N TYR A 6 9.24 -8.90 14.83
CA TYR A 6 8.90 -9.05 13.41
C TYR A 6 7.53 -8.45 13.08
N ARG A 7 6.53 -8.70 13.93
CA ARG A 7 5.18 -8.16 13.74
C ARG A 7 5.16 -6.64 13.78
N ASN A 8 5.86 -6.02 14.74
CA ASN A 8 6.00 -4.56 14.80
C ASN A 8 6.71 -3.99 13.56
N ARG A 9 7.73 -4.69 13.04
CA ARG A 9 8.43 -4.28 11.83
C ARG A 9 7.52 -4.33 10.60
N ILE A 10 6.73 -5.41 10.43
CA ILE A 10 5.78 -5.54 9.32
C ILE A 10 4.70 -4.44 9.39
N THR A 11 4.12 -4.21 10.57
CA THR A 11 3.12 -3.15 10.78
C THR A 11 3.69 -1.75 10.51
N PHE A 12 4.95 -1.50 10.89
CA PHE A 12 5.62 -0.24 10.58
C PHE A 12 5.71 -0.01 9.07
N TRP A 13 6.22 -1.00 8.31
CA TRP A 13 6.32 -0.88 6.86
C TRP A 13 4.97 -0.77 6.15
N LEU A 14 3.93 -1.46 6.65
CA LEU A 14 2.56 -1.33 6.14
C LEU A 14 2.02 0.09 6.37
N ARG A 15 2.20 0.66 7.56
CA ARG A 15 1.80 2.05 7.81
C ARG A 15 2.56 3.01 6.92
N VAL A 16 3.88 2.85 6.79
CA VAL A 16 4.69 3.65 5.86
C VAL A 16 4.14 3.54 4.43
N SER A 17 3.80 2.34 3.94
CA SER A 17 3.19 2.20 2.60
C SER A 17 1.83 2.87 2.46
N GLY A 18 0.98 2.84 3.49
CA GLY A 18 -0.32 3.51 3.50
C GLY A 18 -0.17 5.03 3.45
N TRP A 19 0.80 5.58 4.19
CA TRP A 19 1.16 7.00 4.10
C TRP A 19 1.76 7.36 2.74
N LEU A 20 2.60 6.49 2.16
CA LEU A 20 3.17 6.71 0.84
C LEU A 20 2.12 6.68 -0.29
N CYS A 21 0.93 6.09 -0.09
CA CYS A 21 -0.18 6.22 -1.04
C CYS A 21 -0.74 7.65 -1.14
N LEU A 22 -0.47 8.54 -0.18
CA LEU A 22 -0.89 9.94 -0.25
C LEU A 22 -0.11 10.72 -1.32
N LEU A 23 1.12 10.31 -1.63
CA LEU A 23 1.91 10.93 -2.70
C LEU A 23 1.27 10.73 -4.09
N PRO A 24 0.98 9.49 -4.57
CA PRO A 24 0.27 9.30 -5.82
C PRO A 24 -1.15 9.89 -5.76
N ALA A 25 -1.85 9.85 -4.62
CA ALA A 25 -3.14 10.53 -4.48
C ALA A 25 -3.03 12.05 -4.73
N SER A 26 -1.99 12.69 -4.20
CA SER A 26 -1.74 14.11 -4.44
C SER A 26 -1.40 14.40 -5.91
N VAL A 27 -0.65 13.50 -6.56
CA VAL A 27 -0.35 13.61 -8.01
C VAL A 27 -1.62 13.49 -8.83
N TRP A 28 -2.47 12.50 -8.55
CA TRP A 28 -3.77 12.34 -9.21
C TRP A 28 -4.68 13.55 -9.00
N LEU A 29 -4.69 14.14 -7.79
CA LEU A 29 -5.48 15.34 -7.49
C LEU A 29 -4.96 16.56 -8.25
N TRP A 30 -3.63 16.68 -8.36
CA TRP A 30 -3.00 17.75 -9.13
C TRP A 30 -3.28 17.60 -10.64
N LEU A 31 -3.14 16.39 -11.18
CA LEU A 31 -3.49 16.09 -12.57
C LEU A 31 -4.98 16.31 -12.84
N TYR A 32 -5.86 15.92 -11.93
CA TYR A 32 -7.30 16.19 -12.02
C TYR A 32 -7.59 17.69 -12.14
N ARG A 33 -6.93 18.51 -11.30
CA ARG A 33 -7.11 19.97 -11.32
C ARG A 33 -6.62 20.58 -12.65
N MET A 34 -5.49 20.09 -13.16
CA MET A 34 -4.86 20.58 -14.38
C MET A 34 -5.58 20.10 -15.65
N ALA A 35 -6.10 18.88 -15.64
CA ALA A 35 -6.84 18.26 -16.74
C ALA A 35 -8.37 18.43 -16.62
N SER A 36 -8.84 19.29 -15.71
CA SER A 36 -10.26 19.54 -15.44
C SER A 36 -11.06 20.01 -16.68
N TRP A 37 -10.36 20.50 -17.71
CA TRP A 37 -10.92 20.91 -19.00
C TRP A 37 -10.99 19.79 -20.06
N SER A 38 -10.58 18.55 -19.74
CA SER A 38 -10.53 17.43 -20.66
C SER A 38 -11.47 16.30 -20.24
N SER A 39 -12.04 15.57 -21.22
CA SER A 39 -12.99 14.46 -21.03
C SER A 39 -12.47 13.30 -20.17
N TYR A 40 -11.16 13.26 -19.86
CA TYR A 40 -10.54 12.25 -19.01
C TYR A 40 -10.57 12.57 -17.50
N SER A 41 -11.11 13.74 -17.12
CA SER A 41 -11.25 14.19 -15.73
C SER A 41 -11.88 13.14 -14.78
N SER A 42 -12.91 12.43 -15.25
CA SER A 42 -13.57 11.37 -14.47
C SER A 42 -12.67 10.18 -14.14
N PHE A 43 -11.75 9.80 -15.05
CA PHE A 43 -10.81 8.71 -14.80
C PHE A 43 -9.83 9.04 -13.66
N PHE A 44 -9.32 10.28 -13.62
CA PHE A 44 -8.42 10.73 -12.55
C PHE A 44 -9.12 10.75 -11.19
N LEU A 45 -10.41 11.13 -11.15
CA LEU A 45 -11.22 11.09 -9.94
C LEU A 45 -11.40 9.65 -9.43
N ILE A 46 -11.70 8.71 -10.32
CA ILE A 46 -11.86 7.30 -9.96
C ILE A 46 -10.56 6.73 -9.40
N GLU A 47 -9.44 6.93 -10.09
CA GLU A 47 -8.11 6.47 -9.63
C GLU A 47 -7.73 7.09 -8.27
N LEU A 48 -8.07 8.36 -8.06
CA LEU A 48 -7.87 9.02 -6.77
C LEU A 48 -8.68 8.36 -5.66
N ILE A 49 -9.97 8.10 -5.88
CA ILE A 49 -10.84 7.46 -4.89
C ILE A 49 -10.34 6.04 -4.57
N VAL A 50 -9.95 5.27 -5.60
CA VAL A 50 -9.38 3.94 -5.43
C VAL A 50 -8.09 4.00 -4.60
N THR A 51 -7.19 4.92 -4.92
CA THR A 51 -5.92 5.12 -4.20
C THR A 51 -6.14 5.48 -2.73
N VAL A 52 -7.04 6.42 -2.45
CA VAL A 52 -7.35 6.85 -1.07
C VAL A 52 -8.01 5.73 -0.28
N THR A 53 -8.99 5.03 -0.88
CA THR A 53 -9.66 3.89 -0.24
C THR A 53 -8.67 2.78 0.08
N PHE A 54 -7.74 2.50 -0.83
CA PHE A 54 -6.68 1.53 -0.61
C PHE A 54 -5.72 1.95 0.51
N ALA A 55 -5.33 3.22 0.56
CA ALA A 55 -4.49 3.77 1.63
C ALA A 55 -5.15 3.57 3.00
N VAL A 56 -6.44 3.93 3.12
CA VAL A 56 -7.24 3.75 4.33
C VAL A 56 -7.36 2.27 4.69
N PHE A 57 -7.60 1.40 3.71
CA PHE A 57 -7.66 -0.04 3.93
C PHE A 57 -6.35 -0.59 4.50
N ILE A 58 -5.19 -0.23 3.95
CA ILE A 58 -3.89 -0.65 4.50
C ILE A 58 -3.68 -0.10 5.91
N LEU A 59 -3.97 1.19 6.13
CA LEU A 59 -3.76 1.86 7.42
C LEU A 59 -4.61 1.24 8.54
N THR A 60 -5.89 0.99 8.25
CA THR A 60 -6.84 0.40 9.20
C THR A 60 -6.53 -1.06 9.48
N THR A 61 -6.07 -1.82 8.47
CA THR A 61 -5.78 -3.24 8.62
C THR A 61 -4.34 -3.53 9.05
N ALA A 62 -3.45 -2.53 9.16
CA ALA A 62 -2.01 -2.72 9.42
C ALA A 62 -1.68 -3.53 10.70
N THR A 63 -2.60 -3.59 11.67
CA THR A 63 -2.44 -4.36 12.93
C THR A 63 -3.00 -5.79 12.86
N SER A 64 -3.69 -6.12 11.77
CA SER A 64 -4.35 -7.42 11.56
C SER A 64 -3.33 -8.56 11.44
N LYS A 65 -3.67 -9.71 12.03
CA LYS A 65 -2.89 -10.95 11.88
C LYS A 65 -2.89 -11.47 10.44
N GLY A 66 -3.80 -11.00 9.58
CA GLY A 66 -3.89 -11.39 8.18
C GLY A 66 -2.62 -11.08 7.37
N TRP A 67 -1.87 -10.04 7.75
CA TRP A 67 -0.62 -9.65 7.10
C TRP A 67 0.59 -10.53 7.44
N LEU A 68 0.46 -11.45 8.40
CA LEU A 68 1.48 -12.46 8.65
C LEU A 68 1.41 -13.61 7.63
N LYS A 69 0.35 -13.67 6.82
CA LYS A 69 0.21 -14.65 5.74
C LYS A 69 0.82 -14.10 4.45
N ARG A 70 1.85 -14.79 3.95
CA ARG A 70 2.55 -14.44 2.69
C ARG A 70 1.61 -14.22 1.51
N LYS A 71 0.56 -15.04 1.37
CA LYS A 71 -0.42 -14.97 0.28
C LYS A 71 -1.15 -13.61 0.22
N ASN A 72 -1.53 -13.06 1.37
CA ASN A 72 -2.24 -11.78 1.44
C ASN A 72 -1.32 -10.60 1.08
N LEU A 73 -0.05 -10.67 1.51
CA LEU A 73 0.97 -9.69 1.14
C LEU A 73 1.27 -9.70 -0.36
N VAL A 74 1.38 -10.88 -0.99
CA VAL A 74 1.61 -10.98 -2.44
C VAL A 74 0.43 -10.38 -3.21
N SER A 75 -0.81 -10.67 -2.80
CA SER A 75 -1.99 -10.06 -3.41
C SER A 75 -1.97 -8.53 -3.33
N LEU A 76 -1.52 -7.99 -2.19
CA LEU A 76 -1.38 -6.55 -1.99
C LEU A 76 -0.27 -5.96 -2.89
N LEU A 77 0.87 -6.65 -3.01
CA LEU A 77 1.97 -6.25 -3.89
C LEU A 77 1.52 -6.17 -5.35
N THR A 78 0.79 -7.20 -5.82
CA THR A 78 0.25 -7.22 -7.19
C THR A 78 -0.70 -6.06 -7.43
N PHE A 79 -1.59 -5.77 -6.46
CA PHE A 79 -2.51 -4.64 -6.56
C PHE A 79 -1.77 -3.30 -6.59
N ALA A 80 -0.74 -3.13 -5.77
CA ALA A 80 0.04 -1.90 -5.70
C ALA A 80 0.84 -1.60 -6.98
N ILE A 81 1.32 -2.64 -7.68
CA ILE A 81 1.99 -2.48 -8.97
C ILE A 81 1.03 -2.08 -10.09
N LEU A 82 -0.19 -2.62 -10.09
CA LEU A 82 -1.16 -2.39 -11.16
C LEU A 82 -1.84 -1.02 -11.04
N PHE A 83 -2.15 -0.57 -9.81
CA PHE A 83 -3.06 0.57 -9.60
C PHE A 83 -2.43 1.78 -8.90
N LEU A 84 -1.32 1.64 -8.17
CA LEU A 84 -0.83 2.72 -7.30
C LEU A 84 0.41 3.39 -7.85
N SER A 85 1.57 2.74 -7.68
CA SER A 85 2.86 3.24 -8.14
C SER A 85 4.00 2.34 -7.65
N ILE A 86 5.13 2.40 -8.35
CA ILE A 86 6.41 1.82 -7.91
C ILE A 86 6.83 2.37 -6.52
N ILE A 87 6.48 3.62 -6.22
CA ILE A 87 6.79 4.29 -4.95
C ILE A 87 6.17 3.56 -3.74
N VAL A 88 4.93 3.07 -3.89
CA VAL A 88 4.21 2.31 -2.84
C VAL A 88 4.69 0.86 -2.79
N PHE A 89 5.17 0.34 -3.92
CA PHE A 89 5.66 -1.03 -4.02
C PHE A 89 6.90 -1.29 -3.17
N ILE A 90 7.85 -0.34 -3.10
CA ILE A 90 9.10 -0.47 -2.34
C ILE A 90 8.86 -0.83 -0.86
N PRO A 91 8.11 -0.04 -0.06
CA PRO A 91 7.84 -0.37 1.34
C PRO A 91 7.03 -1.67 1.50
N LEU A 92 6.18 -2.03 0.53
CA LEU A 92 5.50 -3.33 0.53
C LEU A 92 6.48 -4.50 0.38
N VAL A 93 7.47 -4.40 -0.51
CA VAL A 93 8.50 -5.45 -0.67
C VAL A 93 9.27 -5.64 0.64
N PHE A 94 9.59 -4.56 1.35
CA PHE A 94 10.23 -4.67 2.67
C PHE A 94 9.35 -5.39 3.69
N SER A 95 8.05 -5.10 3.71
CA SER A 95 7.09 -5.82 4.58
C SER A 95 6.99 -7.31 4.21
N TYR A 96 7.01 -7.64 2.92
CA TYR A 96 7.01 -9.01 2.41
C TYR A 96 8.30 -9.77 2.76
N ASN A 97 9.47 -9.15 2.59
CA ASN A 97 10.74 -9.75 2.96
C ASN A 97 10.84 -10.01 4.47
N ALA A 98 10.33 -9.09 5.29
CA ALA A 98 10.23 -9.30 6.73
C ALA A 98 9.30 -10.48 7.08
N CYS A 99 8.18 -10.63 6.37
CA CYS A 99 7.24 -11.74 6.54
C CYS A 99 7.82 -13.09 6.05
N SER A 100 8.53 -13.09 4.92
CA SER A 100 9.23 -14.26 4.38
C SER A 100 10.29 -14.77 5.37
N LYS A 101 11.07 -13.85 5.95
CA LYS A 101 12.08 -14.19 6.96
C LYS A 101 11.44 -14.75 8.24
N PHE A 102 10.33 -14.17 8.68
CA PHE A 102 9.55 -14.69 9.82
C PHE A 102 9.03 -16.11 9.59
N ASN A 103 8.52 -16.42 8.39
CA ASN A 103 7.96 -17.74 8.07
C ASN A 103 9.03 -18.82 7.85
N LYS A 104 10.30 -18.45 7.68
CA LYS A 104 11.45 -19.37 7.63
C LYS A 104 12.05 -19.67 9.02
N GLU A 105 11.82 -18.79 9.99
CA GLU A 105 12.27 -18.92 11.39
C GLU A 105 11.18 -19.48 12.32
N GLN A 106 10.01 -19.83 11.76
CA GLN A 106 8.89 -20.50 12.42
C GLN A 106 8.93 -21.99 12.10
#